data_AF-A0A528W9H8-F1
#
_entry.id   AF-A0A528W9H8-F1
#
_cell.length_a   1.000
_cell.length_b   1.000
_cell.length_c   1.000
_cell.angle_alpha   90.00
_cell.angle_beta   90.00
_cell.angle_gamma   90.00
#
_symmetry.space_group_name_H-M   'P 1'
#
loop_
_entity.id
_entity.type
_entity.pdbx_description
1 polymer ?
#
loop_
_entity_poly.entity_id
_entity_poly.type
_entity_poly.pdbx_seq_one_letter_code
_entity_poly.pdbx_strand_id
1 'polypeptide(L)'
;DHIASMFGPEPGKKKGYCGHEEIELALVKLARATGEKKYMELAKYFIDQRGQQPHYFDEEARARGADPKAYHFKTYEYNQSHKPVREQDKVVGHAVRAMYL
;
A
#
# COMPACT_ATOMS: atom_id res chain seq x y z
N ASP A 1 -9.39 -4.72 -12.77
CA ASP A 1 -8.55 -4.62 -13.99
C ASP A 1 -7.78 -3.32 -14.13
N HIS A 2 -8.44 -2.15 -14.23
CA HIS A 2 -7.70 -0.89 -14.36
C HIS A 2 -6.69 -0.64 -13.22
N ILE A 3 -7.02 -1.00 -11.98
CA ILE A 3 -6.06 -0.90 -10.86
C ILE A 3 -4.81 -1.77 -11.11
N ALA A 4 -4.99 -2.99 -11.61
CA ALA A 4 -3.89 -3.91 -11.92
C ALA A 4 -3.00 -3.42 -13.08
N SER A 5 -3.56 -2.63 -14.02
CA SER A 5 -2.76 -2.01 -15.09
C SER A 5 -1.97 -0.81 -14.59
N MET A 6 -2.43 -0.12 -13.54
CA MET A 6 -1.81 1.11 -13.03
C MET A 6 -0.77 0.86 -11.93
N PHE A 7 -0.92 -0.20 -11.14
CA PHE A 7 -0.07 -0.51 -9.98
C PHE A 7 0.61 -1.87 -10.13
N GLY A 8 1.87 -1.94 -9.70
CA GLY A 8 2.67 -3.16 -9.78
C GLY A 8 4.18 -2.87 -9.83
N PRO A 9 5.01 -3.92 -9.80
CA PRO A 9 6.46 -3.79 -9.88
C PRO A 9 6.98 -3.47 -11.29
N GLU A 10 6.15 -3.63 -12.32
CA GLU A 10 6.57 -3.52 -13.72
C GLU A 10 6.91 -2.07 -14.11
N PRO A 11 7.85 -1.88 -15.08
CA PRO A 11 8.15 -0.56 -15.63
C PRO A 11 6.90 0.15 -16.14
N GLY A 12 6.79 1.46 -15.84
CA GLY A 12 5.65 2.29 -16.25
C GLY A 12 4.44 2.25 -15.30
N LYS A 13 4.41 1.32 -14.33
CA LYS A 13 3.39 1.31 -13.28
C LYS A 13 3.80 2.12 -12.05
N LYS A 14 2.80 2.55 -11.29
CA LYS A 14 3.00 3.21 -10.00
C LYS A 14 3.40 2.16 -8.96
N LYS A 15 4.54 2.39 -8.30
CA LYS A 15 5.04 1.54 -7.20
C LYS A 15 4.36 1.88 -5.86
N GLY A 16 3.05 2.13 -5.93
CA GLY A 16 2.27 2.72 -4.84
C GLY A 16 1.25 1.78 -4.23
N TYR A 17 0.69 2.25 -3.12
CA TYR A 17 -0.34 1.58 -2.34
C TYR A 17 -1.21 2.63 -1.66
N CYS A 18 -2.41 2.23 -1.21
CA CYS A 18 -3.33 3.15 -0.53
C CYS A 18 -2.84 3.49 0.89
N GLY A 19 -3.07 4.73 1.34
CA GLY A 19 -2.80 5.15 2.72
C GLY A 19 -3.84 4.67 3.74
N HIS A 20 -4.92 4.01 3.29
CA HIS A 20 -5.85 3.26 4.12
C HIS A 20 -6.04 1.88 3.48
N GLU A 21 -5.60 0.86 4.19
CA GLU A 21 -5.75 -0.55 3.84
C GLU A 21 -7.22 -0.92 3.73
N GLU A 22 -7.55 -1.78 2.78
CA GLU A 22 -8.89 -2.36 2.55
C GLU A 22 -8.86 -3.12 1.21
N ILE A 23 -8.15 -2.56 0.22
CA ILE A 23 -8.15 -3.13 -1.13
C ILE A 23 -7.53 -4.53 -1.17
N GLU A 24 -6.60 -4.81 -0.27
CA GLU A 24 -5.89 -6.08 -0.16
C GLU A 24 -6.86 -7.23 0.17
N LEU A 25 -7.66 -7.09 1.23
CA LEU A 25 -8.66 -8.09 1.60
C LEU A 25 -9.80 -8.18 0.57
N ALA A 26 -10.18 -7.05 -0.02
CA ALA A 26 -11.20 -7.00 -1.07
C ALA A 26 -10.75 -7.77 -2.33
N LEU A 27 -9.48 -7.61 -2.73
CA LEU A 27 -8.87 -8.33 -3.86
C LEU A 27 -8.73 -9.82 -3.58
N VAL A 28 -8.43 -10.23 -2.34
CA VAL A 28 -8.44 -11.65 -1.94
C VAL A 28 -9.84 -12.25 -2.11
N LYS A 29 -10.89 -11.55 -1.68
CA LYS A 29 -12.28 -12.01 -1.86
C LYS A 29 -12.65 -12.07 -3.34
N LEU A 30 -12.28 -11.04 -4.12
CA LEU A 30 -12.52 -11.02 -5.57
C LEU A 30 -11.83 -12.18 -6.28
N ALA A 31 -10.55 -12.43 -5.98
CA ALA A 31 -9.79 -13.55 -6.53
C ALA A 31 -10.46 -14.90 -6.26
N ARG A 32 -10.97 -15.11 -5.04
CA ARG A 32 -11.70 -16.33 -4.68
C ARG A 32 -13.04 -16.46 -5.41
N ALA A 33 -13.75 -15.35 -5.59
CA ALA A 33 -15.05 -15.35 -6.25
C ALA A 33 -14.94 -15.57 -7.77
N THR A 34 -13.86 -15.10 -8.40
CA THR A 34 -13.70 -15.16 -9.86
C THR A 34 -12.73 -16.24 -10.34
N GLY A 35 -11.86 -16.76 -9.46
CA GLY A 35 -10.75 -17.66 -9.83
C GLY A 35 -9.58 -16.95 -10.51
N GLU A 36 -9.63 -15.63 -10.67
CA GLU A 36 -8.63 -14.85 -11.40
C GLU A 36 -7.38 -14.58 -10.54
N LYS A 37 -6.28 -15.26 -10.86
CA LYS A 37 -5.01 -15.19 -10.11
C LYS A 37 -4.44 -13.78 -10.01
N LYS A 38 -4.63 -12.95 -11.04
CA LYS A 38 -4.14 -11.56 -11.11
C LYS A 38 -4.58 -10.70 -9.91
N TYR A 39 -5.76 -10.97 -9.35
CA TYR A 39 -6.26 -10.24 -8.18
C TYR A 39 -5.54 -10.65 -6.89
N MET A 40 -5.22 -11.93 -6.74
CA MET A 40 -4.41 -12.42 -5.61
C MET A 40 -2.98 -11.88 -5.68
N GLU A 41 -2.41 -11.83 -6.88
CA GLU A 41 -1.07 -11.27 -7.12
C GLU A 41 -1.04 -9.75 -6.83
N LEU A 42 -2.09 -9.02 -7.22
CA LEU A 42 -2.20 -7.60 -6.91
C LEU A 42 -2.37 -7.34 -5.39
N ALA A 43 -3.16 -8.17 -4.70
CA ALA A 43 -3.28 -8.09 -3.24
C ALA A 43 -1.92 -8.29 -2.56
N LYS A 44 -1.19 -9.34 -2.96
CA LYS A 44 0.17 -9.62 -2.49
C LYS A 44 1.12 -8.46 -2.76
N TYR A 45 1.05 -7.87 -3.96
CA TYR A 45 1.87 -6.72 -4.32
C TYR A 45 1.66 -5.55 -3.35
N PHE A 46 0.41 -5.17 -3.05
CA PHE A 46 0.15 -4.04 -2.14
C PHE A 46 0.70 -4.30 -0.72
N ILE A 47 0.55 -5.52 -0.20
CA ILE A 47 1.14 -5.92 1.09
C ILE A 47 2.67 -5.84 1.06
N ASP A 48 3.30 -6.36 -0.01
CA ASP A 48 4.77 -6.44 -0.10
C ASP A 48 5.44 -5.09 -0.37
N GLN A 49 4.76 -4.21 -1.10
CA GLN A 49 5.25 -2.87 -1.46
C GLN A 49 5.14 -1.88 -0.29
N ARG A 50 4.21 -2.12 0.64
CA ARG A 50 3.93 -1.24 1.77
C ARG A 50 5.12 -1.15 2.72
N GLY A 51 5.61 0.08 2.91
CA GLY A 51 6.77 0.40 3.72
C GLY A 51 8.14 0.18 3.06
N GLN A 52 8.18 -0.15 1.78
CA GLN A 52 9.44 -0.20 1.02
C GLN A 52 10.05 1.19 0.82
N GLN A 53 11.37 1.22 0.60
CA GLN A 53 12.15 2.42 0.30
C GLN A 53 12.61 2.44 -1.17
N PRO A 54 12.71 3.61 -1.82
CA PRO A 54 12.24 4.93 -1.37
C PRO A 54 10.72 4.96 -1.10
N HIS A 55 10.30 5.75 -0.11
CA HIS A 55 8.93 5.72 0.39
C HIS A 55 7.94 6.34 -0.62
N TYR A 56 6.94 5.56 -1.06
CA TYR A 56 5.99 6.00 -2.10
C TYR A 56 5.30 7.34 -1.77
N PHE A 57 4.83 7.54 -0.52
CA PHE A 57 4.17 8.81 -0.13
C PHE A 57 5.11 10.02 -0.19
N ASP A 58 6.43 9.84 -0.10
CA ASP A 58 7.39 10.92 -0.34
C ASP A 58 7.47 11.24 -1.84
N GLU A 59 7.57 10.20 -2.67
CA GLU A 59 7.65 10.35 -4.13
C GLU A 59 6.40 11.03 -4.69
N GLU A 60 5.21 10.59 -4.29
CA GLU A 60 3.96 11.20 -4.74
C GLU A 60 3.73 12.60 -4.16
N ALA A 61 4.19 12.90 -2.94
CA ALA A 61 4.16 14.26 -2.40
C ALA A 61 5.02 15.20 -3.25
N ARG A 62 6.26 14.81 -3.55
CA ARG A 62 7.16 15.59 -4.41
C ARG A 62 6.58 15.78 -5.81
N ALA A 63 5.98 14.74 -6.40
CA ALA A 63 5.34 14.82 -7.70
C ALA A 63 4.15 15.80 -7.74
N ARG A 64 3.48 16.02 -6.60
CA ARG A 64 2.41 17.02 -6.45
C ARG A 64 2.92 18.41 -6.04
N GLY A 65 4.23 18.61 -5.95
CA GLY A 65 4.83 19.87 -5.49
C GLY A 65 4.70 20.12 -3.98
N ALA A 66 4.44 19.07 -3.19
CA ALA A 66 4.35 19.14 -1.73
C ALA A 66 5.65 18.68 -1.06
N ASP A 67 5.97 19.23 0.11
CA ASP A 67 7.05 18.73 0.96
C ASP A 67 6.59 17.45 1.68
N PRO A 68 7.28 16.29 1.52
CA PRO A 68 7.00 15.10 2.29
C PRO A 68 6.96 15.32 3.81
N LYS A 69 7.74 16.28 4.33
CA LYS A 69 7.75 16.62 5.77
C LYS A 69 6.44 17.28 6.24
N ALA A 70 5.65 17.81 5.31
CA ALA A 70 4.33 18.37 5.60
C ALA A 70 3.25 17.29 5.78
N TYR A 71 3.61 16.00 5.76
CA TYR A 71 2.68 14.91 5.99
C TYR A 71 1.87 15.11 7.29
N HIS A 72 0.54 15.13 7.16
CA HIS A 72 -0.36 15.55 8.23
C HIS A 72 -0.21 14.69 9.50
N PHE A 73 -0.04 13.38 9.34
CA PHE A 73 0.06 12.43 10.46
C PHE A 73 1.47 12.32 11.06
N LYS A 74 2.45 13.07 10.54
CA LYS A 74 3.85 13.18 11.01
C LYS A 74 4.71 11.92 10.92
N THR A 75 4.11 10.74 11.05
CA THR A 75 4.77 9.43 10.98
C THR A 75 4.00 8.48 10.07
N TYR A 76 4.74 7.62 9.38
CA TYR A 76 4.19 6.51 8.61
C TYR A 76 3.75 5.31 9.47
N GLU A 77 3.86 5.42 10.79
CA GLU A 77 3.20 4.47 11.69
C GLU A 77 1.68 4.60 11.61
N TYR A 78 1.15 5.82 11.38
CA TYR A 78 -0.29 6.08 11.32
C TYR A 78 -1.01 5.17 10.33
N ASN A 79 -0.37 4.93 9.20
CA ASN A 79 -0.83 4.08 8.13
C ASN A 79 0.13 2.91 7.91
N GLN A 80 0.75 2.35 8.96
CA GLN A 80 1.49 1.08 8.92
C GLN A 80 2.45 0.91 7.72
N SER A 81 3.07 2.01 7.25
CA SER A 81 4.04 2.01 6.14
C SER A 81 5.42 2.52 6.57
N HIS A 82 5.67 2.61 7.87
CA HIS A 82 6.98 2.99 8.43
C HIS A 82 8.09 1.97 8.13
N LYS A 83 7.74 0.70 7.89
CA LYS A 83 8.65 -0.38 7.48
C LYS A 83 7.87 -1.49 6.75
N PRO A 84 8.55 -2.39 6.00
CA PRO A 84 7.90 -3.52 5.35
C PRO A 84 7.03 -4.30 6.33
N VAL A 85 5.84 -4.73 5.89
CA VAL A 85 4.83 -5.36 6.78
C VAL A 85 5.41 -6.56 7.55
N ARG A 86 6.28 -7.36 6.92
CA ARG A 86 6.92 -8.54 7.54
C ARG A 86 7.96 -8.20 8.61
N GLU A 87 8.37 -6.95 8.69
CA GLU A 87 9.31 -6.43 9.69
C GLU A 87 8.59 -5.68 10.81
N GLN A 88 7.25 -5.56 10.75
CA GLN A 88 6.44 -4.96 11.79
C GLN A 88 6.22 -5.93 12.95
N ASP A 89 6.74 -5.56 14.12
CA ASP A 89 6.76 -6.34 15.36
C ASP A 89 5.81 -5.76 16.42
N LYS A 90 5.19 -4.61 16.13
CA LYS A 90 4.24 -3.91 17.02
C LYS A 90 3.07 -3.37 16.21
N VAL A 91 1.88 -3.44 16.80
CA VAL A 91 0.69 -2.77 16.25
C VAL A 91 0.76 -1.29 16.62
N VAL A 92 0.78 -0.42 15.61
CA VAL A 92 0.89 1.03 15.76
C VAL A 92 -0.10 1.74 14.85
N GLY A 93 -0.31 3.04 15.08
CA GLY A 93 -1.09 3.90 14.20
C GLY A 93 -2.61 3.70 14.31
N HIS A 94 -3.30 3.93 13.19
CA HIS A 94 -4.76 3.90 13.16
C HIS A 94 -5.31 2.47 13.27
N ALA A 95 -6.12 2.22 14.30
CA ALA A 95 -6.63 0.89 14.64
C ALA A 95 -7.34 0.18 13.47
N VAL A 96 -8.26 0.85 12.76
CA VAL A 96 -9.00 0.21 11.65
C VAL A 96 -8.09 -0.12 10.47
N ARG A 97 -7.05 0.67 10.24
CA ARG A 97 -6.11 0.43 9.13
C ARG A 97 -5.29 -0.83 9.42
N ALA A 98 -4.72 -0.89 10.62
CA ALA A 98 -3.96 -2.04 11.10
C ALA A 98 -4.79 -3.33 11.14
N MET A 99 -6.09 -3.26 11.42
CA MET A 99 -6.97 -4.45 11.46
C MET A 99 -7.44 -4.92 10.08
N TYR A 100 -7.36 -4.08 9.05
CA TYR A 100 -7.65 -4.46 7.67
C TYR A 100 -6.42 -5.01 6.93
N LEU A 101 -5.22 -4.62 7.39
CA LEU A 101 -3.93 -5.10 6.91
C LEU A 101 -3.65 -6.55 7.34
#